data_AF-A0A1V0FYC1-F1
#
_entry.id   AF-A0A1V0FYC1-F1
#
_cell.length_a   1.000
_cell.length_b   1.000
_cell.length_c   1.000
_cell.angle_alpha   90.00
_cell.angle_beta   90.00
_cell.angle_gamma   90.00
#
_symmetry.space_group_name_H-M   'P 1'
#
loop_
_entity.id
_entity.type
_entity.pdbx_description
1 polymer ?
#
loop_
_entity_poly.entity_id
_entity_poly.type
_entity_poly.pdbx_seq_one_letter_code
_entity_poly.pdbx_strand_id
1 'polypeptide(L)'
;MSPAGGSWHSVFEDPKNKGTFPETKDTRFSDNTDWDTKWKEWAQTAQRLKDSNGMQQKLKDHKLHSRTVQHLSIAKQAILQLANEHLALATQLQQIKADNKILTNEQLKEKINTALYGENVATENTLSPNKVFDATAGRDRKGNCDGPAKDNKAKTVVAALVCVCARDSSNGIDKACNKHLTLKTQWTSSTAPQNNVMQELRKLFPATGKKQVTAARLASLISNVKAHFTASDTSALIGKLDTGAACSGSANSWLCLKYTDVHQGAENTIDDISWIAALNQIVNDIKDHEESVAAVDSIGRQLSANTEKAGAFIASIEQYTQAQAAVSPTTNPNPAQAQKNDQNAKNACAQHRSNTSCTDEGCKWDGTEETKGKCKPKDGEVQKTQGTGEGAAETNAEGKKCSEKTKQEE
;
A
#
# COMPACT_ATOMS: atom_id res chain seq x y z
N MET A 1 -21.51 5.27 7.75
CA MET A 1 -22.79 4.99 8.43
C MET A 1 -23.77 6.15 8.40
N SER A 2 -23.47 7.33 8.98
CA SER A 2 -24.45 8.41 9.22
C SER A 2 -25.38 8.78 8.05
N PRO A 3 -24.96 8.82 6.76
CA PRO A 3 -25.86 9.09 5.64
C PRO A 3 -26.93 8.03 5.38
N ALA A 4 -26.85 6.84 6.00
CA ALA A 4 -27.84 5.78 5.88
C ALA A 4 -29.03 5.90 6.86
N GLY A 5 -29.00 6.87 7.78
CA GLY A 5 -30.08 7.15 8.73
C GLY A 5 -30.19 6.18 9.91
N GLY A 6 -31.10 6.50 10.83
CA GLY A 6 -31.27 5.76 12.10
C GLY A 6 -31.72 4.31 11.92
N SER A 7 -32.52 3.99 10.89
CA SER A 7 -32.97 2.63 10.61
C SER A 7 -31.83 1.68 10.23
N TRP A 8 -30.73 2.17 9.65
CA TRP A 8 -29.52 1.39 9.42
C TRP A 8 -28.66 1.29 10.70
N HIS A 9 -28.65 2.32 11.54
CA HIS A 9 -27.94 2.28 12.83
C HIS A 9 -28.55 1.23 13.79
N SER A 10 -29.88 1.13 13.84
CA SER A 10 -30.61 0.13 14.64
C SER A 10 -30.46 -1.32 14.17
N VAL A 11 -29.85 -1.60 13.01
CA VAL A 11 -29.52 -2.98 12.57
C VAL A 11 -28.50 -3.62 13.51
N PHE A 12 -27.61 -2.81 14.10
CA PHE A 12 -26.49 -3.24 14.93
C PHE A 12 -26.79 -3.20 16.43
N GLU A 13 -27.95 -2.70 16.84
CA GLU A 13 -28.36 -2.62 18.25
C GLU A 13 -28.93 -3.97 18.72
N ASP A 14 -28.56 -4.41 19.92
CA ASP A 14 -29.16 -5.59 20.54
C ASP A 14 -30.65 -5.31 20.87
N PRO A 15 -31.62 -6.05 20.29
CA PRO A 15 -33.04 -5.81 20.52
C PRO A 15 -33.49 -6.12 21.96
N LYS A 16 -32.68 -6.83 22.74
CA LYS A 16 -32.90 -7.12 24.16
C LYS A 16 -32.19 -6.12 25.07
N ASN A 17 -31.03 -5.59 24.65
CA ASN A 17 -30.16 -4.71 25.46
C ASN A 17 -29.86 -3.39 24.73
N LYS A 18 -30.85 -2.50 24.64
CA LYS A 18 -30.70 -1.19 23.97
C LYS A 18 -29.45 -0.41 24.43
N GLY A 19 -28.81 0.28 23.49
CA GLY A 19 -27.51 0.93 23.67
C GLY A 19 -26.29 -0.01 23.60
N THR A 20 -26.50 -1.32 23.38
CA THR A 20 -25.44 -2.32 23.18
C THR A 20 -25.34 -2.70 21.71
N PHE A 21 -24.12 -2.79 21.18
CA PHE A 21 -23.85 -3.05 19.76
C PHE A 21 -22.87 -4.23 19.59
N PRO A 22 -23.37 -5.47 19.46
CA PRO A 22 -22.53 -6.68 19.46
C PRO A 22 -21.60 -6.78 18.23
N GLU A 23 -20.33 -7.13 18.46
CA GLU A 23 -19.34 -7.33 17.37
C GLU A 23 -19.52 -8.64 16.58
N THR A 24 -20.41 -9.53 17.00
CA THR A 24 -20.79 -10.77 16.31
C THR A 24 -22.12 -10.59 15.57
N LYS A 25 -22.20 -11.04 14.31
CA LYS A 25 -23.42 -10.97 13.50
C LYS A 25 -24.56 -11.76 14.16
N ASP A 26 -25.73 -11.14 14.26
CA ASP A 26 -26.94 -11.79 14.77
C ASP A 26 -27.46 -12.82 13.75
N THR A 27 -27.99 -13.95 14.24
CA THR A 27 -28.49 -15.04 13.37
C THR A 27 -29.67 -14.63 12.49
N ARG A 28 -30.39 -13.54 12.83
CA ARG A 28 -31.42 -12.91 11.98
C ARG A 28 -30.87 -12.34 10.67
N PHE A 29 -29.55 -12.22 10.53
CA PHE A 29 -28.86 -11.77 9.32
C PHE A 29 -27.94 -12.86 8.74
N SER A 30 -28.24 -14.14 9.00
CA SER A 30 -27.49 -15.31 8.48
C SER A 30 -27.13 -15.17 7.01
N ASP A 31 -28.14 -14.89 6.20
CA ASP A 31 -28.13 -14.94 4.73
C ASP A 31 -27.28 -13.82 4.11
N ASN A 32 -27.04 -12.75 4.88
CA ASN A 32 -26.09 -11.69 4.53
C ASN A 32 -24.65 -12.13 4.83
N THR A 33 -24.15 -13.11 4.07
CA THR A 33 -22.78 -13.64 4.21
C THR A 33 -21.70 -12.60 3.90
N ASP A 34 -21.99 -11.62 3.03
CA ASP A 34 -21.08 -10.52 2.74
C ASP A 34 -20.92 -9.53 3.91
N TRP A 35 -21.74 -9.63 4.96
CA TRP A 35 -21.65 -8.78 6.15
C TRP A 35 -20.65 -9.30 7.18
N ASP A 36 -20.28 -10.59 7.18
CA ASP A 36 -19.48 -11.17 8.26
C ASP A 36 -18.08 -10.54 8.39
N THR A 37 -17.46 -10.17 7.27
CA THR A 37 -16.17 -9.44 7.25
C THR A 37 -16.28 -7.96 7.60
N LYS A 38 -17.51 -7.42 7.67
CA LYS A 38 -17.82 -5.98 7.83
C LYS A 38 -18.47 -5.66 9.18
N TRP A 39 -19.17 -6.64 9.76
CA TRP A 39 -20.07 -6.47 10.89
C TRP A 39 -19.38 -5.87 12.11
N LYS A 40 -18.19 -6.36 12.49
CA LYS A 40 -17.43 -5.84 13.64
C LYS A 40 -17.16 -4.33 13.51
N GLU A 41 -16.71 -3.87 12.35
CA GLU A 41 -16.42 -2.44 12.10
C GLU A 41 -17.71 -1.61 12.04
N TRP A 42 -18.80 -2.17 11.51
CA TRP A 42 -20.11 -1.53 11.51
C TRP A 42 -20.71 -1.41 12.92
N ALA A 43 -20.64 -2.47 13.74
CA ALA A 43 -21.10 -2.47 15.13
C ALA A 43 -20.26 -1.52 16.00
N GLN A 44 -18.93 -1.52 15.86
CA GLN A 44 -18.08 -0.51 16.50
C GLN A 44 -18.39 0.91 16.02
N THR A 45 -18.69 1.11 14.74
CA THR A 45 -19.15 2.41 14.23
C THR A 45 -20.52 2.79 14.79
N ALA A 46 -21.43 1.83 15.00
CA ALA A 46 -22.72 2.05 15.62
C ALA A 46 -22.60 2.45 17.09
N GLN A 47 -21.73 1.77 17.86
CA GLN A 47 -21.34 2.14 19.23
C GLN A 47 -20.77 3.57 19.29
N ARG A 48 -19.88 3.94 18.35
CA ARG A 48 -19.28 5.29 18.25
C ARG A 48 -20.26 6.37 17.80
N LEU A 49 -21.42 5.99 17.25
CA LEU A 49 -22.47 6.89 16.75
C LEU A 49 -23.81 6.74 17.52
N LYS A 50 -23.82 6.03 18.66
CA LYS A 50 -25.03 5.68 19.41
C LYS A 50 -25.83 6.90 19.89
N ASP A 51 -25.13 7.97 20.23
CA ASP A 51 -25.74 9.22 20.66
C ASP A 51 -26.22 9.98 19.42
N SER A 52 -27.48 10.45 19.43
CA SER A 52 -28.07 11.20 18.32
C SER A 52 -27.24 12.43 17.93
N ASN A 53 -26.61 13.08 18.92
CA ASN A 53 -25.63 14.15 18.75
C ASN A 53 -24.41 13.72 17.93
N GLY A 54 -23.92 12.48 18.07
CA GLY A 54 -22.77 11.95 17.31
C GLY A 54 -23.10 11.78 15.82
N MET A 55 -24.27 11.20 15.50
CA MET A 55 -24.73 11.14 14.10
C MET A 55 -24.99 12.52 13.51
N GLN A 56 -25.69 13.41 14.24
CA GLN A 56 -25.94 14.77 13.77
C GLN A 56 -24.65 15.57 13.60
N GLN A 57 -23.67 15.44 14.51
CA GLN A 57 -22.40 16.15 14.40
C GLN A 57 -21.62 15.67 13.19
N LYS A 58 -21.55 14.36 12.91
CA LYS A 58 -20.89 13.89 11.67
C LYS A 58 -21.61 14.34 10.41
N LEU A 59 -22.93 14.52 10.43
CA LEU A 59 -23.66 15.15 9.33
C LEU A 59 -23.42 16.68 9.26
N LYS A 60 -23.09 17.36 10.36
CA LYS A 60 -22.68 18.77 10.38
C LYS A 60 -21.26 18.96 9.85
N ASP A 61 -20.31 18.18 10.36
CA ASP A 61 -18.89 18.16 9.94
C ASP A 61 -18.74 18.08 8.41
N HIS A 62 -19.57 17.26 7.77
CA HIS A 62 -19.58 17.06 6.31
C HIS A 62 -20.67 17.86 5.56
N LYS A 63 -21.27 18.90 6.15
CA LYS A 63 -22.36 19.71 5.52
C LYS A 63 -23.56 18.91 4.95
N LEU A 64 -23.80 17.70 5.43
CA LEU A 64 -24.89 16.81 5.02
C LEU A 64 -26.19 17.01 5.83
N HIS A 65 -26.11 17.61 7.02
CA HIS A 65 -27.22 17.74 7.98
C HIS A 65 -28.48 18.45 7.46
N SER A 66 -28.36 19.30 6.43
CA SER A 66 -29.44 20.08 5.83
C SER A 66 -29.83 19.59 4.42
N ARG A 67 -29.34 18.43 3.99
CA ARG A 67 -29.58 17.89 2.63
C ARG A 67 -30.84 17.03 2.57
N THR A 68 -31.44 16.97 1.39
CA THR A 68 -32.62 16.13 1.11
C THR A 68 -32.29 14.64 1.21
N VAL A 69 -33.31 13.80 1.42
CA VAL A 69 -33.16 12.33 1.44
C VAL A 69 -32.54 11.81 0.13
N GLN A 70 -32.86 12.42 -1.01
CA GLN A 70 -32.26 12.09 -2.30
C GLN A 70 -30.76 12.40 -2.34
N HIS A 71 -30.34 13.59 -1.89
CA HIS A 71 -28.92 13.94 -1.79
C HIS A 71 -28.16 13.06 -0.79
N LEU A 72 -28.79 12.67 0.33
CA LEU A 72 -28.21 11.70 1.28
C LEU A 72 -28.08 10.30 0.68
N SER A 73 -29.01 9.87 -0.17
CA SER A 73 -28.94 8.59 -0.90
C SER A 73 -27.80 8.58 -1.93
N ILE A 74 -27.66 9.67 -2.70
CA ILE A 74 -26.57 9.85 -3.67
C ILE A 74 -25.21 9.87 -2.94
N ALA A 75 -25.11 10.62 -1.83
CA ALA A 75 -23.92 10.59 -0.96
C ALA A 75 -23.63 9.18 -0.41
N LYS A 76 -24.66 8.45 0.05
CA LYS A 76 -24.52 7.06 0.55
C LYS A 76 -23.93 6.13 -0.50
N GLN A 77 -24.33 6.23 -1.77
CA GLN A 77 -23.80 5.36 -2.83
C GLN A 77 -22.31 5.61 -3.09
N ALA A 78 -21.89 6.86 -3.31
CA ALA A 78 -20.48 7.17 -3.55
C ALA A 78 -19.58 6.87 -2.33
N ILE A 79 -20.06 7.18 -1.12
CA ILE A 79 -19.34 6.88 0.13
C ILE A 79 -19.24 5.37 0.36
N LEU A 80 -20.24 4.58 -0.04
CA LEU A 80 -20.20 3.11 0.09
C LEU A 80 -19.12 2.48 -0.80
N GLN A 81 -18.97 2.96 -2.05
CA GLN A 81 -17.91 2.50 -2.94
C GLN A 81 -16.52 2.78 -2.35
N LEU A 82 -16.28 4.04 -1.94
CA LEU A 82 -15.01 4.44 -1.33
C LEU A 82 -14.75 3.71 0.01
N ALA A 83 -15.79 3.38 0.78
CA ALA A 83 -15.68 2.59 2.00
C ALA A 83 -15.33 1.11 1.75
N ASN A 84 -15.81 0.52 0.65
CA ASN A 84 -15.41 -0.83 0.24
C ASN A 84 -13.92 -0.85 -0.18
N GLU A 85 -13.47 0.18 -0.90
CA GLU A 85 -12.05 0.36 -1.25
C GLU A 85 -11.18 0.55 0.02
N HIS A 86 -11.62 1.37 0.99
CA HIS A 86 -10.95 1.49 2.29
C HIS A 86 -10.85 0.16 3.04
N LEU A 87 -11.89 -0.68 3.00
CA LEU A 87 -11.87 -2.00 3.65
C LEU A 87 -10.82 -2.91 3.01
N ALA A 88 -10.78 -2.99 1.67
CA ALA A 88 -9.78 -3.80 0.96
C ALA A 88 -8.34 -3.34 1.25
N LEU A 89 -8.11 -2.01 1.26
CA LEU A 89 -6.83 -1.41 1.64
C LEU A 89 -6.46 -1.68 3.11
N ALA A 90 -7.43 -1.64 4.02
CA ALA A 90 -7.22 -2.00 5.43
C ALA A 90 -6.86 -3.48 5.60
N THR A 91 -7.49 -4.39 4.85
CA THR A 91 -7.11 -5.82 4.82
C THR A 91 -5.68 -6.01 4.33
N GLN A 92 -5.24 -5.29 3.29
CA GLN A 92 -3.85 -5.33 2.82
C GLN A 92 -2.87 -4.85 3.90
N LEU A 93 -3.18 -3.78 4.64
CA LEU A 93 -2.35 -3.33 5.77
C LEU A 93 -2.28 -4.37 6.90
N GLN A 94 -3.37 -5.08 7.21
CA GLN A 94 -3.32 -6.16 8.20
C GLN A 94 -2.47 -7.34 7.71
N GLN A 95 -2.49 -7.66 6.41
CA GLN A 95 -1.62 -8.71 5.85
C GLN A 95 -0.15 -8.33 5.94
N ILE A 96 0.24 -7.12 5.47
CA ILE A 96 1.64 -6.64 5.56
C ILE A 96 2.13 -6.63 7.03
N LYS A 97 1.24 -6.32 7.98
CA LYS A 97 1.53 -6.39 9.41
C LYS A 97 1.67 -7.83 9.92
N ALA A 98 0.85 -8.77 9.44
CA ALA A 98 0.91 -10.19 9.80
C ALA A 98 2.15 -10.89 9.22
N ASP A 99 2.58 -10.50 8.01
CA ASP A 99 3.80 -10.98 7.36
C ASP A 99 5.07 -10.57 8.14
N ASN A 100 4.97 -9.55 9.02
CA ASN A 100 6.01 -9.11 9.95
C ASN A 100 7.38 -8.76 9.30
N LYS A 101 7.35 -8.32 8.04
CA LYS A 101 8.52 -7.99 7.21
C LYS A 101 9.17 -6.64 7.54
N ILE A 102 8.45 -5.73 8.20
CA ILE A 102 8.95 -4.38 8.52
C ILE A 102 9.88 -4.45 9.74
N LEU A 103 11.18 -4.64 9.47
CA LEU A 103 12.25 -4.62 10.49
C LEU A 103 12.29 -3.31 11.29
N THR A 104 12.60 -3.42 12.60
CA THR A 104 13.06 -2.27 13.41
C THR A 104 14.59 -2.08 13.34
N ASN A 105 15.08 -0.93 13.82
CA ASN A 105 16.53 -0.67 13.92
C ASN A 105 17.25 -1.68 14.81
N GLU A 106 16.58 -2.15 15.86
CA GLU A 106 17.10 -3.10 16.85
C GLU A 106 17.22 -4.50 16.24
N GLN A 107 16.19 -4.94 15.51
CA GLN A 107 16.20 -6.22 14.77
C GLN A 107 17.26 -6.22 13.66
N LEU A 108 17.38 -5.12 12.91
CA LEU A 108 18.41 -4.98 11.88
C LEU A 108 19.82 -4.92 12.48
N LYS A 109 20.00 -4.20 13.61
CA LYS A 109 21.26 -4.20 14.38
C LYS A 109 21.60 -5.62 14.85
N GLU A 110 20.65 -6.36 15.41
CA GLU A 110 20.86 -7.72 15.90
C GLU A 110 21.32 -8.68 14.79
N LYS A 111 20.64 -8.65 13.64
CA LYS A 111 21.03 -9.42 12.45
C LYS A 111 22.44 -9.07 11.98
N ILE A 112 22.75 -7.78 11.82
CA ILE A 112 24.08 -7.32 11.37
C ILE A 112 25.17 -7.68 12.40
N ASN A 113 24.95 -7.40 13.68
CA ASN A 113 25.85 -7.79 14.77
C ASN A 113 26.15 -9.29 14.73
N THR A 114 25.13 -10.13 14.55
CA THR A 114 25.29 -11.59 14.50
C THR A 114 26.10 -12.05 13.29
N ALA A 115 25.93 -11.44 12.11
CA ALA A 115 26.76 -11.75 10.94
C ALA A 115 28.22 -11.26 11.06
N LEU A 116 28.44 -10.11 11.72
CA LEU A 116 29.78 -9.55 11.92
C LEU A 116 30.56 -10.24 13.06
N TYR A 117 29.88 -10.58 14.15
CA TYR A 117 30.48 -10.92 15.45
C TYR A 117 29.99 -12.26 16.05
N GLY A 118 28.93 -12.87 15.50
CA GLY A 118 28.35 -14.12 16.02
C GLY A 118 27.47 -13.96 17.26
N GLU A 119 27.28 -12.73 17.73
CA GLU A 119 26.45 -12.39 18.88
C GLU A 119 25.94 -10.93 18.79
N ASN A 120 24.81 -10.63 19.44
CA ASN A 120 24.23 -9.28 19.45
C ASN A 120 24.93 -8.38 20.50
N VAL A 121 26.15 -7.94 20.22
CA VAL A 121 26.90 -7.08 21.15
C VAL A 121 26.29 -5.68 21.33
N ALA A 122 26.23 -5.23 22.59
CA ALA A 122 25.97 -3.83 22.91
C ALA A 122 27.09 -2.91 22.41
N THR A 123 28.36 -3.33 22.59
CA THR A 123 29.55 -2.65 22.07
C THR A 123 30.54 -3.63 21.44
N GLU A 124 31.19 -3.20 20.38
CA GLU A 124 32.17 -3.96 19.61
C GLU A 124 33.56 -4.08 20.30
N ASN A 125 33.63 -3.70 21.59
CA ASN A 125 34.85 -3.76 22.41
C ASN A 125 34.90 -5.02 23.28
N THR A 126 33.80 -5.79 23.36
CA THR A 126 33.64 -6.95 24.24
C THR A 126 33.15 -8.15 23.42
N LEU A 127 33.94 -8.57 22.44
CA LEU A 127 33.61 -9.70 21.57
C LEU A 127 34.07 -11.03 22.20
N SER A 128 33.19 -12.01 22.19
CA SER A 128 33.43 -13.37 22.67
C SER A 128 34.16 -14.19 21.60
N PRO A 129 35.38 -14.71 21.85
CA PRO A 129 36.15 -15.46 20.83
C PRO A 129 35.40 -16.66 20.24
N ASN A 130 34.60 -17.35 21.06
CA ASN A 130 33.76 -18.51 20.74
C ASN A 130 32.36 -18.14 20.20
N LYS A 131 32.15 -16.88 19.83
CA LYS A 131 31.02 -16.39 19.03
C LYS A 131 31.51 -15.94 17.65
N VAL A 132 32.61 -15.19 17.64
CA VAL A 132 33.28 -14.75 16.41
C VAL A 132 33.76 -15.97 15.60
N PHE A 133 34.46 -16.91 16.25
CA PHE A 133 34.72 -18.24 15.70
C PHE A 133 33.72 -19.26 16.28
N ASP A 134 33.55 -20.36 15.57
CA ASP A 134 32.94 -21.59 16.09
C ASP A 134 33.56 -21.98 17.44
N ALA A 135 32.70 -22.38 18.40
CA ALA A 135 33.10 -22.59 19.79
C ALA A 135 34.15 -23.70 19.98
N THR A 136 34.30 -24.62 19.03
CA THR A 136 35.39 -25.61 19.00
C THR A 136 36.48 -25.10 18.05
N ALA A 137 37.41 -24.32 18.59
CA ALA A 137 38.56 -23.82 17.86
C ALA A 137 39.41 -24.96 17.26
N GLY A 138 40.00 -24.71 16.09
CA GLY A 138 41.00 -25.58 15.49
C GLY A 138 42.27 -25.66 16.33
N ARG A 139 43.02 -26.77 16.17
CA ARG A 139 44.28 -27.03 16.89
C ARG A 139 45.44 -26.09 16.51
N ASP A 140 45.31 -25.42 15.37
CA ASP A 140 46.26 -24.47 14.79
C ASP A 140 45.49 -23.47 13.89
N ARG A 141 46.20 -22.51 13.29
CA ARG A 141 45.57 -21.55 12.37
C ARG A 141 44.87 -22.23 11.19
N LYS A 142 45.45 -23.31 10.65
CA LYS A 142 44.87 -24.06 9.54
C LYS A 142 43.49 -24.59 9.91
N GLY A 143 43.35 -25.26 11.05
CA GLY A 143 42.06 -25.76 11.53
C GLY A 143 41.05 -24.67 11.91
N ASN A 144 41.46 -23.40 11.98
CA ASN A 144 40.58 -22.26 12.20
C ASN A 144 40.22 -21.50 10.90
N CYS A 145 41.02 -21.61 9.84
CA CYS A 145 40.91 -20.78 8.62
C CYS A 145 40.78 -21.59 7.31
N ASP A 146 41.06 -22.89 7.30
CA ASP A 146 40.71 -23.82 6.21
C ASP A 146 39.47 -24.64 6.60
N GLY A 147 38.54 -24.88 5.66
CA GLY A 147 37.47 -25.87 5.83
C GLY A 147 36.35 -25.74 4.78
N PRO A 148 35.28 -26.54 4.85
CA PRO A 148 34.14 -26.45 3.93
C PRO A 148 33.36 -25.13 4.09
N ALA A 149 32.63 -24.67 3.06
CA ALA A 149 31.85 -23.43 3.04
C ALA A 149 30.92 -23.27 4.25
N LYS A 150 30.27 -24.38 4.63
CA LYS A 150 29.28 -24.46 5.71
C LYS A 150 29.93 -24.85 7.06
N ASP A 151 31.09 -25.50 7.06
CA ASP A 151 31.72 -26.08 8.27
C ASP A 151 33.02 -25.38 8.75
N ASN A 152 33.65 -24.51 7.95
CA ASN A 152 34.82 -23.73 8.34
C ASN A 152 34.58 -22.97 9.66
N LYS A 153 35.58 -22.95 10.56
CA LYS A 153 35.48 -22.40 11.91
C LYS A 153 35.37 -20.87 11.95
N ALA A 154 35.79 -20.18 10.88
CA ALA A 154 35.59 -18.75 10.72
C ALA A 154 34.14 -18.44 10.25
N LYS A 155 33.20 -18.43 11.19
CA LYS A 155 31.75 -18.27 10.94
C LYS A 155 31.27 -16.84 10.69
N THR A 156 32.12 -15.83 10.86
CA THR A 156 31.72 -14.40 10.91
C THR A 156 32.70 -13.51 10.13
N VAL A 157 32.29 -12.27 9.84
CA VAL A 157 33.16 -11.30 9.14
C VAL A 157 34.41 -10.94 9.95
N VAL A 158 34.33 -10.84 11.28
CA VAL A 158 35.53 -10.62 12.10
C VAL A 158 36.42 -11.87 12.14
N ALA A 159 35.87 -13.08 12.08
CA ALA A 159 36.70 -14.28 11.95
C ALA A 159 37.44 -14.34 10.61
N ALA A 160 36.75 -13.98 9.52
CA ALA A 160 37.37 -13.84 8.21
C ALA A 160 38.51 -12.82 8.24
N LEU A 161 38.29 -11.65 8.85
CA LEU A 161 39.29 -10.60 9.07
C LEU A 161 40.50 -11.10 9.89
N VAL A 162 40.27 -11.86 10.95
CA VAL A 162 41.35 -12.49 11.74
C VAL A 162 42.17 -13.42 10.85
N CYS A 163 41.53 -14.30 10.08
CA CYS A 163 42.22 -15.25 9.22
C CYS A 163 43.13 -14.57 8.18
N VAL A 164 42.69 -13.48 7.55
CA VAL A 164 43.48 -12.75 6.55
C VAL A 164 44.47 -11.72 7.12
N CYS A 165 44.27 -11.19 8.34
CA CYS A 165 45.08 -10.08 8.88
C CYS A 165 45.83 -10.35 10.20
N ALA A 166 45.37 -11.27 11.06
CA ALA A 166 45.95 -11.42 12.40
C ALA A 166 47.39 -11.96 12.33
N ARG A 167 48.33 -11.27 12.96
CA ARG A 167 49.71 -11.75 13.11
C ARG A 167 49.75 -12.97 14.05
N ASP A 168 50.28 -14.09 13.58
CA ASP A 168 50.49 -15.27 14.42
C ASP A 168 51.62 -15.03 15.45
N SER A 169 51.59 -15.72 16.60
CA SER A 169 52.68 -15.65 17.59
C SER A 169 53.92 -16.45 17.17
N SER A 170 53.77 -17.47 16.33
CA SER A 170 54.88 -18.27 15.80
C SER A 170 55.35 -17.76 14.44
N ASN A 171 56.33 -16.85 14.44
CA ASN A 171 56.90 -16.23 13.23
C ASN A 171 55.86 -15.58 12.29
N GLY A 172 54.79 -15.03 12.86
CA GLY A 172 53.68 -14.44 12.10
C GLY A 172 54.06 -13.19 11.31
N ILE A 173 53.49 -13.09 10.11
CA ILE A 173 53.81 -12.09 9.09
C ILE A 173 53.41 -10.68 9.51
N ASP A 174 54.34 -9.74 9.34
CA ASP A 174 54.16 -8.32 9.58
C ASP A 174 53.44 -7.62 8.42
N LYS A 175 52.70 -6.55 8.74
CA LYS A 175 52.19 -5.54 7.78
C LYS A 175 51.26 -6.06 6.67
N ALA A 176 50.82 -7.32 6.71
CA ALA A 176 50.06 -7.97 5.64
C ALA A 176 48.82 -7.18 5.17
N CYS A 177 47.98 -6.72 6.11
CA CYS A 177 46.81 -5.88 5.79
C CYS A 177 47.06 -4.37 5.84
N ASN A 178 48.26 -3.92 6.21
CA ASN A 178 48.65 -2.52 6.17
C ASN A 178 50.17 -2.38 6.09
N LYS A 179 50.69 -2.01 4.91
CA LYS A 179 52.14 -1.87 4.63
C LYS A 179 52.87 -0.88 5.56
N HIS A 180 52.15 -0.03 6.28
CA HIS A 180 52.72 0.96 7.21
C HIS A 180 52.57 0.59 8.70
N LEU A 181 51.83 -0.48 9.06
CA LEU A 181 51.54 -0.82 10.46
C LEU A 181 51.77 -2.31 10.75
N THR A 182 52.70 -2.58 11.67
CA THR A 182 52.85 -3.90 12.32
C THR A 182 51.87 -4.01 13.49
N LEU A 183 51.06 -5.06 13.52
CA LEU A 183 50.19 -5.39 14.66
C LEU A 183 51.03 -5.81 15.87
N LYS A 184 50.67 -5.28 17.05
CA LYS A 184 51.36 -5.56 18.31
C LYS A 184 50.84 -6.83 18.98
N THR A 185 49.52 -7.04 18.95
CA THR A 185 48.87 -8.22 19.53
C THR A 185 49.01 -9.40 18.58
N GLN A 186 49.64 -10.46 19.05
CA GLN A 186 49.76 -11.72 18.32
C GLN A 186 48.62 -12.68 18.68
N TRP A 187 48.25 -13.55 17.74
CA TRP A 187 47.31 -14.64 17.94
C TRP A 187 48.07 -15.97 18.09
N THR A 188 47.96 -16.61 19.25
CA THR A 188 48.37 -18.01 19.43
C THR A 188 47.26 -18.92 18.92
N SER A 189 47.44 -19.41 17.69
CA SER A 189 46.38 -19.99 16.85
C SER A 189 45.96 -21.42 17.19
N SER A 190 46.46 -22.00 18.28
CA SER A 190 45.91 -23.21 18.91
C SER A 190 44.66 -22.95 19.76
N THR A 191 44.17 -21.72 19.78
CA THR A 191 42.97 -21.25 20.48
C THR A 191 42.24 -20.19 19.67
N ALA A 192 40.96 -19.92 19.97
CA ALA A 192 40.24 -18.81 19.37
C ALA A 192 40.92 -17.46 19.71
N PRO A 193 40.93 -16.48 18.78
CA PRO A 193 41.64 -15.21 18.95
C PRO A 193 41.05 -14.40 20.10
N GLN A 194 41.92 -13.91 20.98
CA GLN A 194 41.50 -13.10 22.11
C GLN A 194 40.98 -11.72 21.65
N ASN A 195 40.04 -11.16 22.42
CA ASN A 195 39.32 -9.92 22.07
C ASN A 195 40.25 -8.73 21.77
N ASN A 196 41.43 -8.65 22.38
CA ASN A 196 42.45 -7.63 22.08
C ASN A 196 42.99 -7.71 20.63
N VAL A 197 43.17 -8.91 20.08
CA VAL A 197 43.54 -9.10 18.65
C VAL A 197 42.46 -8.51 17.75
N MET A 198 41.19 -8.81 18.05
CA MET A 198 40.05 -8.36 17.27
C MET A 198 39.84 -6.84 17.38
N GLN A 199 40.04 -6.26 18.57
CA GLN A 199 40.08 -4.81 18.78
C GLN A 199 41.21 -4.11 18.02
N GLU A 200 42.40 -4.70 17.90
CA GLU A 200 43.50 -4.08 17.15
C GLU A 200 43.24 -4.13 15.64
N LEU A 201 42.74 -5.26 15.13
CA LEU A 201 42.33 -5.39 13.72
C LEU A 201 41.23 -4.39 13.33
N ARG A 202 40.26 -4.15 14.22
CA ARG A 202 39.21 -3.14 13.99
C ARG A 202 39.76 -1.72 13.84
N LYS A 203 40.91 -1.40 14.46
CA LYS A 203 41.59 -0.09 14.34
C LYS A 203 42.34 0.10 13.01
N LEU A 204 42.39 -0.92 12.15
CA LEU A 204 42.89 -0.78 10.77
C LEU A 204 41.92 0.03 9.89
N PHE A 205 40.63 0.10 10.25
CA PHE A 205 39.61 0.81 9.49
C PHE A 205 39.43 2.24 10.02
N PRO A 206 39.40 3.26 9.14
CA PRO A 206 39.12 4.63 9.56
C PRO A 206 37.65 4.77 10.00
N ALA A 207 37.39 5.65 10.96
CA ALA A 207 36.03 5.99 11.36
C ALA A 207 35.27 6.64 10.19
N THR A 208 34.17 6.01 9.77
CA THR A 208 33.31 6.54 8.70
C THR A 208 32.09 7.26 9.27
N GLY A 209 31.67 8.34 8.62
CA GLY A 209 30.39 8.99 8.96
C GLY A 209 29.20 8.06 8.71
N LYS A 210 28.16 8.15 9.55
CA LYS A 210 26.96 7.31 9.47
C LYS A 210 26.36 7.30 8.06
N LYS A 211 25.89 6.13 7.62
CA LYS A 211 25.17 5.92 6.35
C LYS A 211 23.94 5.06 6.63
N GLN A 212 22.86 5.32 5.88
CA GLN A 212 21.72 4.41 5.84
C GLN A 212 22.17 3.06 5.26
N VAL A 213 21.69 1.97 5.86
CA VAL A 213 21.82 0.62 5.30
C VAL A 213 20.60 0.40 4.42
N THR A 214 20.83 -0.06 3.18
CA THR A 214 19.79 -0.43 2.21
C THR A 214 20.18 -1.76 1.56
N ALA A 215 19.21 -2.47 1.00
CA ALA A 215 19.46 -3.77 0.36
C ALA A 215 20.53 -3.65 -0.73
N ALA A 216 20.38 -2.66 -1.62
CA ALA A 216 21.33 -2.36 -2.70
C ALA A 216 22.74 -1.99 -2.18
N ARG A 217 22.83 -1.20 -1.09
CA ARG A 217 24.12 -0.82 -0.50
C ARG A 217 24.85 -2.04 0.08
N LEU A 218 24.14 -2.90 0.80
CA LEU A 218 24.72 -4.08 1.40
C LEU A 218 25.11 -5.12 0.34
N ALA A 219 24.25 -5.34 -0.67
CA ALA A 219 24.55 -6.20 -1.81
C ALA A 219 25.82 -5.77 -2.57
N SER A 220 26.00 -4.46 -2.81
CA SER A 220 27.22 -3.92 -3.43
C SER A 220 28.47 -4.17 -2.57
N LEU A 221 28.39 -3.97 -1.25
CA LEU A 221 29.51 -4.25 -0.34
C LEU A 221 29.88 -5.75 -0.35
N ILE A 222 28.88 -6.63 -0.31
CA ILE A 222 29.08 -8.08 -0.40
C ILE A 222 29.72 -8.45 -1.75
N SER A 223 29.23 -7.91 -2.86
CA SER A 223 29.75 -8.17 -4.21
C SER A 223 31.22 -7.75 -4.35
N ASN A 224 31.60 -6.59 -3.81
CA ASN A 224 32.99 -6.14 -3.78
C ASN A 224 33.89 -7.08 -2.96
N VAL A 225 33.40 -7.66 -1.86
CA VAL A 225 34.15 -8.66 -1.08
C VAL A 225 34.24 -10.01 -1.81
N LYS A 226 33.17 -10.45 -2.48
CA LYS A 226 33.17 -11.65 -3.34
C LYS A 226 34.21 -11.54 -4.46
N ALA A 227 34.40 -10.35 -5.04
CA ALA A 227 35.41 -10.08 -6.06
C ALA A 227 36.88 -10.18 -5.58
N HIS A 228 37.13 -10.30 -4.27
CA HIS A 228 38.46 -10.57 -3.70
C HIS A 228 38.75 -12.06 -3.47
N PHE A 229 37.81 -12.96 -3.81
CA PHE A 229 38.08 -14.40 -3.79
C PHE A 229 38.86 -14.84 -5.02
N THR A 230 39.89 -15.65 -4.82
CA THR A 230 40.65 -16.34 -5.86
C THR A 230 40.32 -17.83 -5.78
N ALA A 231 40.00 -18.45 -6.93
CA ALA A 231 39.73 -19.88 -7.03
C ALA A 231 40.95 -20.66 -7.54
N SER A 232 41.08 -21.90 -7.09
CA SER A 232 41.88 -22.97 -7.70
C SER A 232 40.96 -24.08 -8.21
N ASP A 233 41.57 -25.13 -8.75
CA ASP A 233 40.98 -26.43 -9.06
C ASP A 233 40.23 -27.11 -7.90
N THR A 234 40.55 -26.77 -6.65
CA THR A 234 40.24 -27.54 -5.43
C THR A 234 39.79 -26.67 -4.25
N SER A 235 39.80 -25.34 -4.38
CA SER A 235 39.38 -24.43 -3.31
C SER A 235 39.17 -22.99 -3.78
N ALA A 236 38.46 -22.19 -3.00
CA ALA A 236 38.41 -20.74 -3.12
C ALA A 236 38.96 -20.09 -1.85
N LEU A 237 39.67 -18.97 -1.97
CA LEU A 237 40.24 -18.27 -0.82
C LEU A 237 40.19 -16.76 -0.97
N ILE A 238 40.17 -16.07 0.16
CA ILE A 238 40.42 -14.63 0.27
C ILE A 238 41.70 -14.41 1.10
N GLY A 239 42.50 -13.41 0.73
CA GLY A 239 43.86 -13.20 1.27
C GLY A 239 44.94 -13.70 0.30
N LYS A 240 46.09 -14.15 0.82
CA LYS A 240 47.22 -14.63 0.01
C LYS A 240 47.75 -15.98 0.52
N LEU A 241 47.95 -16.92 -0.41
CA LEU A 241 48.91 -18.03 -0.30
C LEU A 241 50.22 -17.67 -1.00
N ASP A 242 51.31 -18.36 -0.67
CA ASP A 242 52.63 -18.16 -1.28
C ASP A 242 53.19 -19.48 -1.83
N THR A 243 54.04 -20.20 -1.09
CA THR A 243 54.51 -21.55 -1.48
C THR A 243 53.75 -22.69 -0.80
N GLY A 244 53.08 -22.42 0.33
CA GLY A 244 52.22 -23.38 1.03
C GLY A 244 50.77 -23.40 0.56
N ALA A 245 50.07 -24.52 0.78
CA ALA A 245 48.72 -24.78 0.27
C ALA A 245 47.56 -24.53 1.27
N ALA A 246 47.86 -23.97 2.44
CA ALA A 246 46.96 -23.89 3.61
C ALA A 246 47.16 -22.57 4.38
N CYS A 247 46.11 -22.02 5.00
CA CYS A 247 46.13 -20.71 5.66
C CYS A 247 46.79 -20.75 7.05
N SER A 248 48.04 -21.22 7.13
CA SER A 248 48.78 -21.43 8.39
C SER A 248 49.40 -20.15 8.97
N GLY A 249 49.47 -19.05 8.21
CA GLY A 249 50.01 -17.76 8.67
C GLY A 249 51.52 -17.70 8.90
N SER A 250 52.21 -18.81 8.66
CA SER A 250 53.67 -18.90 8.58
C SER A 250 54.21 -18.23 7.30
N ALA A 251 55.48 -17.81 7.32
CA ALA A 251 56.15 -17.10 6.23
C ALA A 251 56.10 -17.81 4.86
N ASN A 252 55.92 -19.13 4.82
CA ASN A 252 55.86 -19.89 3.56
C ASN A 252 54.42 -20.07 3.04
N SER A 253 53.40 -20.03 3.91
CA SER A 253 52.00 -20.26 3.50
C SER A 253 51.13 -19.02 3.49
N TRP A 254 51.52 -17.96 4.21
CA TRP A 254 50.83 -16.67 4.29
C TRP A 254 49.42 -16.71 4.92
N LEU A 255 48.75 -15.55 4.93
CA LEU A 255 47.49 -15.28 5.62
C LEU A 255 46.33 -15.29 4.62
N CYS A 256 45.39 -16.20 4.83
CA CYS A 256 44.18 -16.33 4.03
C CYS A 256 43.04 -16.94 4.84
N LEU A 257 41.89 -17.05 4.20
CA LEU A 257 40.73 -17.84 4.62
C LEU A 257 40.33 -18.71 3.42
N LYS A 258 40.30 -20.04 3.59
CA LYS A 258 40.19 -21.02 2.50
C LYS A 258 38.99 -21.93 2.64
N TYR A 259 38.28 -22.12 1.54
CA TYR A 259 37.09 -22.95 1.40
C TYR A 259 37.39 -24.14 0.47
N THR A 260 37.40 -25.35 1.03
CA THR A 260 37.96 -26.56 0.40
C THR A 260 36.98 -27.34 -0.50
N ASP A 261 35.77 -26.81 -0.64
CA ASP A 261 34.61 -27.39 -1.33
C ASP A 261 33.93 -26.35 -2.23
N VAL A 262 34.57 -25.19 -2.44
CA VAL A 262 34.12 -24.11 -3.32
C VAL A 262 35.13 -23.97 -4.44
N HIS A 263 34.86 -24.59 -5.58
CA HIS A 263 35.72 -24.55 -6.77
C HIS A 263 34.90 -24.84 -8.04
N GLN A 264 35.52 -24.77 -9.21
CA GLN A 264 34.85 -25.14 -10.45
C GLN A 264 34.42 -26.62 -10.39
N GLY A 265 33.13 -26.88 -10.63
CA GLY A 265 32.55 -28.22 -10.57
C GLY A 265 32.14 -28.70 -9.16
N ALA A 266 32.30 -27.89 -8.12
CA ALA A 266 31.76 -28.18 -6.80
C ALA A 266 30.25 -27.83 -6.70
N GLU A 267 29.58 -28.39 -5.68
CA GLU A 267 28.19 -28.05 -5.34
C GLU A 267 28.09 -26.69 -4.62
N ASN A 268 29.00 -26.42 -3.67
CA ASN A 268 29.01 -25.18 -2.89
C ASN A 268 29.67 -24.03 -3.66
N THR A 269 29.07 -22.86 -3.57
CA THR A 269 29.52 -21.61 -4.18
C THR A 269 30.10 -20.65 -3.14
N ILE A 270 30.58 -19.47 -3.58
CA ILE A 270 30.96 -18.39 -2.66
C ILE A 270 29.75 -17.89 -1.84
N ASP A 271 28.52 -18.04 -2.37
CA ASP A 271 27.29 -17.66 -1.67
C ASP A 271 26.90 -18.63 -0.54
N ASP A 272 27.41 -19.86 -0.56
CA ASP A 272 27.18 -20.90 0.47
C ASP A 272 28.08 -20.75 1.72
N ILE A 273 29.09 -19.89 1.65
CA ILE A 273 30.00 -19.60 2.76
C ILE A 273 29.20 -18.97 3.91
N SER A 274 29.26 -19.53 5.12
CA SER A 274 28.30 -19.21 6.21
C SER A 274 28.07 -17.72 6.46
N TRP A 275 29.13 -16.91 6.52
CA TRP A 275 29.01 -15.46 6.76
C TRP A 275 28.55 -14.67 5.52
N ILE A 276 28.81 -15.17 4.31
CA ILE A 276 28.30 -14.58 3.06
C ILE A 276 26.81 -14.90 2.92
N ALA A 277 26.40 -16.15 3.16
CA ALA A 277 25.00 -16.57 3.19
C ALA A 277 24.18 -15.75 4.21
N ALA A 278 24.72 -15.54 5.41
CA ALA A 278 24.09 -14.69 6.43
C ALA A 278 23.93 -13.23 5.97
N LEU A 279 24.95 -12.63 5.35
CA LEU A 279 24.85 -11.27 4.82
C LEU A 279 23.89 -11.16 3.61
N ASN A 280 23.85 -12.17 2.73
CA ASN A 280 22.88 -12.27 1.64
C ASN A 280 21.45 -12.33 2.19
N GLN A 281 21.20 -13.10 3.26
CA GLN A 281 19.87 -13.13 3.88
C GLN A 281 19.48 -11.77 4.47
N ILE A 282 20.44 -11.03 5.05
CA ILE A 282 20.16 -9.67 5.54
C ILE A 282 19.83 -8.71 4.38
N VAL A 283 20.42 -8.88 3.19
CA VAL A 283 19.98 -8.14 1.98
C VAL A 283 18.51 -8.44 1.66
N ASN A 284 18.10 -9.71 1.71
CA ASN A 284 16.71 -10.12 1.47
C ASN A 284 15.77 -9.54 2.54
N ASP A 285 16.14 -9.63 3.83
CA ASP A 285 15.34 -9.09 4.94
C ASP A 285 15.16 -7.56 4.82
N ILE A 286 16.20 -6.83 4.41
CA ILE A 286 16.11 -5.38 4.17
C ILE A 286 15.26 -5.09 2.94
N LYS A 287 15.37 -5.88 1.86
CA LYS A 287 14.57 -5.72 0.65
C LYS A 287 13.07 -5.92 0.96
N ASP A 288 12.74 -6.96 1.70
CA ASP A 288 11.37 -7.24 2.16
C ASP A 288 10.81 -6.09 3.03
N HIS A 289 11.64 -5.47 3.88
CA HIS A 289 11.30 -4.24 4.61
C HIS A 289 11.08 -3.05 3.66
N GLU A 290 12.00 -2.80 2.71
CA GLU A 290 11.92 -1.69 1.74
C GLU A 290 10.65 -1.78 0.88
N GLU A 291 10.31 -2.97 0.37
CA GLU A 291 9.08 -3.22 -0.40
C GLU A 291 7.82 -3.10 0.47
N SER A 292 7.85 -3.60 1.71
CA SER A 292 6.72 -3.50 2.65
C SER A 292 6.42 -2.06 3.07
N VAL A 293 7.44 -1.24 3.32
CA VAL A 293 7.28 0.18 3.63
C VAL A 293 6.71 0.93 2.42
N ALA A 294 7.23 0.68 1.21
CA ALA A 294 6.70 1.29 -0.02
C ALA A 294 5.22 0.92 -0.27
N ALA A 295 4.80 -0.31 0.07
CA ALA A 295 3.41 -0.75 0.01
C ALA A 295 2.52 -0.03 1.04
N VAL A 296 2.96 0.08 2.31
CA VAL A 296 2.26 0.82 3.37
C VAL A 296 2.06 2.29 2.98
N ASP A 297 3.12 2.95 2.49
CA ASP A 297 3.08 4.33 1.99
C ASP A 297 2.11 4.50 0.81
N SER A 298 2.07 3.51 -0.09
CA SER A 298 1.14 3.50 -1.23
C SER A 298 -0.32 3.36 -0.80
N ILE A 299 -0.59 2.49 0.19
CA ILE A 299 -1.93 2.34 0.76
C ILE A 299 -2.34 3.60 1.53
N GLY A 300 -1.42 4.20 2.31
CA GLY A 300 -1.65 5.46 3.01
C GLY A 300 -2.08 6.59 2.06
N ARG A 301 -1.38 6.75 0.93
CA ARG A 301 -1.77 7.71 -0.13
C ARG A 301 -3.16 7.41 -0.71
N GLN A 302 -3.51 6.15 -0.93
CA GLN A 302 -4.83 5.76 -1.46
C GLN A 302 -5.97 6.03 -0.46
N LEU A 303 -5.75 5.77 0.84
CA LEU A 303 -6.72 6.08 1.90
C LEU A 303 -6.94 7.60 2.05
N SER A 304 -5.89 8.42 1.95
CA SER A 304 -6.02 9.88 1.90
C SER A 304 -6.80 10.32 0.65
N ALA A 305 -6.42 9.85 -0.54
CA ALA A 305 -7.09 10.21 -1.79
C ALA A 305 -8.57 9.80 -1.81
N ASN A 306 -8.94 8.66 -1.24
CA ASN A 306 -10.35 8.25 -1.13
C ASN A 306 -11.13 9.05 -0.10
N THR A 307 -10.49 9.52 0.97
CA THR A 307 -11.07 10.49 1.90
C THR A 307 -11.33 11.85 1.21
N GLU A 308 -10.39 12.30 0.38
CA GLU A 308 -10.53 13.53 -0.43
C GLU A 308 -11.64 13.40 -1.48
N LYS A 309 -11.70 12.27 -2.22
CA LYS A 309 -12.82 11.96 -3.16
C LYS A 309 -14.18 12.04 -2.47
N ALA A 310 -14.30 11.48 -1.27
CA ALA A 310 -15.54 11.54 -0.50
C ALA A 310 -15.92 12.98 -0.13
N GLY A 311 -14.95 13.80 0.31
CA GLY A 311 -15.16 15.23 0.58
C GLY A 311 -15.55 16.02 -0.66
N ALA A 312 -14.86 15.80 -1.78
CA ALA A 312 -15.15 16.46 -3.06
C ALA A 312 -16.53 16.10 -3.61
N PHE A 313 -16.96 14.85 -3.50
CA PHE A 313 -18.31 14.41 -3.91
C PHE A 313 -19.42 15.04 -3.05
N ILE A 314 -19.17 15.20 -1.74
CA ILE A 314 -20.09 15.90 -0.85
C ILE A 314 -20.16 17.41 -1.20
N ALA A 315 -19.05 18.00 -1.63
CA ALA A 315 -19.00 19.39 -2.10
C ALA A 315 -19.68 19.60 -3.47
N SER A 316 -19.62 18.64 -4.39
CA SER A 316 -20.31 18.75 -5.68
C SER A 316 -21.84 18.67 -5.55
N ILE A 317 -22.35 17.92 -4.56
CA ILE A 317 -23.77 17.97 -4.16
C ILE A 317 -24.16 19.39 -3.70
N GLU A 318 -23.30 20.07 -2.95
CA GLU A 318 -23.54 21.46 -2.53
C GLU A 318 -23.58 22.42 -3.73
N GLN A 319 -22.61 22.33 -4.64
CA GLN A 319 -22.57 23.11 -5.88
C GLN A 319 -23.80 22.88 -6.76
N TYR A 320 -24.20 21.62 -6.97
CA TYR A 320 -25.38 21.26 -7.77
C TYR A 320 -26.70 21.72 -7.12
N THR A 321 -26.77 21.73 -5.78
CA THR A 321 -27.92 22.30 -5.06
C THR A 321 -28.01 23.82 -5.27
N GLN A 322 -26.89 24.52 -5.17
CA GLN A 322 -26.83 25.99 -5.38
C GLN A 322 -27.14 26.37 -6.82
N ALA A 323 -26.63 25.61 -7.80
CA ALA A 323 -26.93 25.81 -9.21
C ALA A 323 -28.44 25.69 -9.49
N GLN A 324 -29.08 24.59 -9.07
CA GLN A 324 -30.54 24.43 -9.23
C GLN A 324 -31.34 25.56 -8.59
N ALA A 325 -30.94 26.00 -7.39
CA ALA A 325 -31.61 27.12 -6.71
C ALA A 325 -31.48 28.45 -7.49
N ALA A 326 -30.38 28.66 -8.22
CA ALA A 326 -30.15 29.85 -9.04
C ALA A 326 -30.92 29.84 -10.38
N VAL A 327 -31.25 28.67 -10.95
CA VAL A 327 -32.08 28.56 -12.17
C VAL A 327 -33.58 28.36 -11.88
N SER A 328 -33.96 28.15 -10.62
CA SER A 328 -35.37 27.99 -10.22
C SER A 328 -36.07 29.36 -10.20
N PRO A 329 -37.09 29.61 -11.04
CA PRO A 329 -37.88 30.84 -10.94
C PRO A 329 -38.60 30.88 -9.60
N THR A 330 -38.56 32.02 -8.90
CA THR A 330 -39.10 32.17 -7.54
C THR A 330 -40.63 32.12 -7.53
N THR A 331 -41.19 30.91 -7.44
CA THR A 331 -42.61 30.67 -7.17
C THR A 331 -42.97 31.10 -5.75
N ASN A 332 -43.25 32.39 -5.59
CA ASN A 332 -44.14 32.91 -4.54
C ASN A 332 -45.58 32.84 -5.08
N PRO A 333 -46.39 31.81 -4.75
CA PRO A 333 -47.79 31.77 -5.13
C PRO A 333 -48.59 32.71 -4.22
N ASN A 334 -48.50 34.03 -4.47
CA ASN A 334 -49.42 34.99 -3.86
C ASN A 334 -50.80 34.84 -4.53
N PRO A 335 -51.85 34.31 -3.85
CA PRO A 335 -53.10 33.95 -4.53
C PRO A 335 -53.81 35.15 -5.18
N ALA A 336 -53.60 36.35 -4.63
CA ALA A 336 -54.19 37.59 -5.13
C ALA A 336 -53.75 37.97 -6.55
N GLN A 337 -52.59 37.50 -7.02
CA GLN A 337 -52.11 37.80 -8.38
C GLN A 337 -52.67 36.84 -9.44
N ALA A 338 -52.93 35.58 -9.09
CA ALA A 338 -53.52 34.60 -10.00
C ALA A 338 -54.93 35.03 -10.45
N GLN A 339 -55.81 35.39 -9.49
CA GLN A 339 -57.15 35.89 -9.80
C GLN A 339 -57.12 37.21 -10.60
N LYS A 340 -56.13 38.08 -10.37
CA LYS A 340 -56.03 39.38 -11.06
C LYS A 340 -55.61 39.21 -12.53
N ASN A 341 -54.68 38.29 -12.81
CA ASN A 341 -54.30 37.99 -14.20
C ASN A 341 -55.40 37.25 -14.96
N ASP A 342 -56.06 36.27 -14.34
CA ASP A 342 -57.15 35.51 -14.94
C ASP A 342 -58.37 36.40 -15.27
N GLN A 343 -58.72 37.34 -14.38
CA GLN A 343 -59.77 38.32 -14.66
C GLN A 343 -59.36 39.34 -15.74
N ASN A 344 -58.09 39.76 -15.78
CA ASN A 344 -57.57 40.65 -16.83
C ASN A 344 -57.58 39.98 -18.21
N ALA A 345 -57.17 38.70 -18.31
CA ALA A 345 -57.21 37.94 -19.56
C ALA A 345 -58.63 37.76 -20.08
N LYS A 346 -59.60 37.50 -19.19
CA LYS A 346 -61.03 37.44 -19.53
C LYS A 346 -61.57 38.78 -20.01
N ASN A 347 -61.15 39.88 -19.39
CA ASN A 347 -61.53 41.24 -19.80
C ASN A 347 -60.86 41.71 -21.10
N ALA A 348 -59.69 41.18 -21.46
CA ALA A 348 -59.01 41.49 -22.72
C ALA A 348 -59.79 40.90 -23.91
N CYS A 349 -59.80 39.57 -24.06
CA CYS A 349 -60.45 38.88 -25.19
C CYS A 349 -61.92 39.33 -25.37
N ALA A 350 -62.69 39.50 -24.28
CA ALA A 350 -64.13 39.78 -24.36
C ALA A 350 -64.51 41.15 -24.96
N GLN A 351 -63.55 42.07 -25.18
CA GLN A 351 -63.82 43.36 -25.84
C GLN A 351 -63.89 43.23 -27.37
N HIS A 352 -63.28 42.20 -27.96
CA HIS A 352 -63.15 42.02 -29.40
C HIS A 352 -64.45 41.45 -29.99
N ARG A 353 -65.00 42.16 -30.99
CA ARG A 353 -66.30 41.86 -31.61
C ARG A 353 -66.19 41.42 -33.08
N SER A 354 -64.99 41.10 -33.55
CA SER A 354 -64.81 40.37 -34.80
C SER A 354 -63.85 39.18 -34.63
N ASN A 355 -63.93 38.22 -35.53
CA ASN A 355 -63.06 37.04 -35.56
C ASN A 355 -61.60 37.44 -35.73
N THR A 356 -61.29 38.26 -36.74
CA THR A 356 -59.93 38.74 -37.04
C THR A 356 -59.32 39.43 -35.81
N SER A 357 -60.01 40.45 -35.28
CA SER A 357 -59.57 41.19 -34.10
C SER A 357 -59.49 40.34 -32.81
N CYS A 358 -60.14 39.18 -32.77
CA CYS A 358 -60.02 38.22 -31.68
C CYS A 358 -58.82 37.27 -31.85
N THR A 359 -58.56 36.80 -33.08
CA THR A 359 -57.50 35.82 -33.36
C THR A 359 -56.12 36.46 -33.42
N ASP A 360 -56.01 37.71 -33.84
CA ASP A 360 -54.76 38.49 -33.84
C ASP A 360 -54.21 38.67 -32.41
N GLU A 361 -55.07 38.96 -31.44
CA GLU A 361 -54.75 39.03 -30.00
C GLU A 361 -54.56 37.63 -29.35
N GLY A 362 -54.41 36.58 -30.15
CA GLY A 362 -54.13 35.22 -29.69
C GLY A 362 -55.30 34.50 -29.02
N CYS A 363 -56.47 35.13 -28.88
CA CYS A 363 -57.68 34.53 -28.31
C CYS A 363 -58.33 33.51 -29.28
N LYS A 364 -59.49 32.95 -28.88
CA LYS A 364 -60.32 32.01 -29.66
C LYS A 364 -61.67 32.65 -29.96
N TRP A 365 -62.02 32.75 -31.24
CA TRP A 365 -63.37 33.13 -31.66
C TRP A 365 -64.33 31.94 -31.56
N ASP A 366 -65.52 32.19 -31.04
CA ASP A 366 -66.61 31.22 -30.89
C ASP A 366 -67.82 31.75 -31.66
N GLY A 367 -67.80 31.54 -32.99
CA GLY A 367 -68.79 32.00 -33.95
C GLY A 367 -68.44 31.63 -35.39
N THR A 368 -69.44 31.53 -36.26
CA THR A 368 -69.28 31.06 -37.65
C THR A 368 -69.18 32.17 -38.69
N GLU A 369 -69.37 33.43 -38.29
CA GLU A 369 -69.22 34.61 -39.15
C GLU A 369 -68.29 35.63 -38.50
N GLU A 370 -67.73 36.54 -39.30
CA GLU A 370 -66.74 37.55 -38.87
C GLU A 370 -67.21 38.40 -37.69
N THR A 371 -68.50 38.75 -37.62
CA THR A 371 -69.05 39.65 -36.57
C THR A 371 -70.15 39.00 -35.71
N LYS A 372 -70.49 37.73 -35.96
CA LYS A 372 -71.48 36.97 -35.17
C LYS A 372 -70.80 35.83 -34.40
N GLY A 373 -70.23 36.18 -33.25
CA GLY A 373 -69.55 35.26 -32.35
C GLY A 373 -69.18 35.89 -31.02
N LYS A 374 -68.42 35.17 -30.19
CA LYS A 374 -67.85 35.69 -28.95
C LYS A 374 -66.37 35.33 -28.87
N CYS A 375 -65.52 36.32 -28.56
CA CYS A 375 -64.12 36.09 -28.30
C CYS A 375 -63.90 35.57 -26.86
N LYS A 376 -63.05 34.56 -26.70
CA LYS A 376 -62.72 33.89 -25.42
C LYS A 376 -61.22 33.59 -25.33
N PRO A 377 -60.63 33.49 -24.13
CA PRO A 377 -59.28 32.93 -23.97
C PRO A 377 -59.16 31.50 -24.53
N LYS A 378 -57.94 31.07 -24.85
CA LYS A 378 -57.63 29.67 -25.17
C LYS A 378 -57.35 28.89 -23.88
N ASP A 379 -57.88 27.68 -23.77
CA ASP A 379 -57.54 26.74 -22.70
C ASP A 379 -56.11 26.21 -22.91
N GLY A 380 -55.31 26.13 -21.84
CA GLY A 380 -53.88 25.85 -21.94
C GLY A 380 -53.55 24.38 -22.22
N GLU A 381 -52.75 24.12 -23.26
CA GLU A 381 -52.28 22.76 -23.59
C GLU A 381 -51.15 22.29 -22.66
N VAL A 382 -51.22 21.00 -22.28
CA VAL A 382 -50.18 20.33 -21.49
C VAL A 382 -49.13 19.73 -22.42
N GLN A 383 -47.89 20.23 -22.36
CA GLN A 383 -46.79 19.69 -23.16
C GLN A 383 -46.51 18.21 -22.83
N LYS A 384 -46.55 17.36 -23.84
CA LYS A 384 -45.88 16.05 -23.82
C LYS A 384 -44.48 16.21 -24.40
N THR A 385 -43.47 15.69 -23.71
CA THR A 385 -42.10 15.61 -24.22
C THR A 385 -41.92 14.38 -25.12
N GLN A 386 -41.22 14.55 -26.23
CA GLN A 386 -40.87 13.49 -27.18
C GLN A 386 -39.33 13.38 -27.24
N GLY A 387 -38.82 12.14 -27.34
CA GLY A 387 -37.37 11.88 -27.31
C GLY A 387 -36.64 12.24 -28.61
N THR A 388 -35.44 12.79 -28.48
CA THR A 388 -34.59 13.25 -29.59
C THR A 388 -33.82 12.11 -30.27
N GLY A 389 -33.66 12.15 -31.59
CA GLY A 389 -32.83 11.19 -32.34
C GLY A 389 -32.58 11.56 -33.81
N GLU A 390 -31.44 12.19 -34.06
CA GLU A 390 -30.83 12.52 -35.37
C GLU A 390 -29.29 12.35 -35.19
N GLY A 391 -28.42 12.13 -36.19
CA GLY A 391 -28.56 11.88 -37.63
C GLY A 391 -27.17 12.04 -38.31
N ALA A 392 -26.76 11.37 -39.38
CA ALA A 392 -27.43 10.31 -40.18
C ALA A 392 -26.53 9.05 -40.31
N ALA A 393 -26.05 8.49 -41.45
CA ALA A 393 -26.07 8.87 -42.87
C ALA A 393 -26.00 7.66 -43.84
N GLU A 394 -25.66 7.93 -45.09
CA GLU A 394 -25.65 7.10 -46.32
C GLU A 394 -24.62 5.94 -46.30
N THR A 395 -24.79 4.81 -47.02
CA THR A 395 -25.01 4.69 -48.48
C THR A 395 -25.77 3.42 -48.94
N ASN A 396 -26.14 3.40 -50.22
CA ASN A 396 -26.91 2.36 -50.93
C ASN A 396 -26.33 0.94 -50.88
N ALA A 397 -27.19 -0.09 -50.87
CA ALA A 397 -27.41 -0.99 -52.03
C ALA A 397 -28.40 -2.14 -51.74
N GLU A 398 -28.80 -2.79 -52.84
CA GLU A 398 -29.57 -4.03 -53.01
C GLU A 398 -29.27 -5.15 -51.97
N GLY A 399 -30.21 -5.98 -51.50
CA GLY A 399 -31.60 -6.17 -51.92
C GLY A 399 -31.92 -7.66 -52.17
N LYS A 400 -32.70 -8.30 -51.30
CA LYS A 400 -33.34 -9.61 -51.59
C LYS A 400 -34.55 -9.89 -50.68
N LYS A 401 -35.64 -10.35 -51.28
CA LYS A 401 -36.81 -10.93 -50.58
C LYS A 401 -36.67 -12.46 -50.54
N CYS A 402 -37.04 -13.06 -49.41
CA CYS A 402 -37.69 -14.39 -49.26
C CYS A 402 -38.25 -14.42 -47.82
N SER A 403 -39.55 -14.34 -47.51
CA SER A 403 -40.75 -15.09 -47.95
C SER A 403 -40.94 -16.46 -47.29
N GLU A 404 -41.60 -16.43 -46.13
CA GLU A 404 -42.62 -17.37 -45.63
C GLU A 404 -42.47 -18.91 -45.63
N LYS A 405 -42.89 -19.48 -44.48
CA LYS A 405 -43.38 -20.87 -44.25
C LYS A 405 -42.30 -21.97 -44.28
N THR A 406 -42.47 -23.12 -43.60
CA THR A 406 -43.70 -23.78 -43.10
C THR A 406 -43.50 -24.38 -41.69
N LYS A 407 -44.58 -24.92 -41.09
CA LYS A 407 -44.59 -25.95 -40.03
C LYS A 407 -43.88 -27.25 -40.54
N GLN A 408 -43.70 -28.36 -39.82
CA GLN A 408 -44.42 -28.96 -38.68
C GLN A 408 -43.61 -30.15 -38.11
N GLU A 409 -43.85 -30.59 -36.85
CA GLU A 409 -43.57 -31.91 -36.20
C GLU A 409 -42.25 -32.69 -36.53
N GLU A 410 -41.61 -33.41 -35.60
CA GLU A 410 -42.00 -33.87 -34.25
C GLU A 410 -41.27 -33.14 -33.11
#